data_AF-T0ZK97-F1
#
_entry.id   AF-T0ZK97-F1
#
_cell.length_a   1.000
_cell.length_b   1.000
_cell.length_c   1.000
_cell.angle_alpha   90.00
_cell.angle_beta   90.00
_cell.angle_gamma   90.00
#
_symmetry.space_group_name_H-M   'P 1'
#
loop_
_entity.id
_entity.type
_entity.pdbx_description
1 polymer ?
#
loop_
_entity_poly.entity_id
_entity_poly.type
_entity_poly.pdbx_seq_one_letter_code
_entity_poly.pdbx_strand_id
1 'polypeptide(L)' 'HAPVVGVPTSIGYGRAGRGEAALNAMLQSCAPLAVVNIDAAVPAALFAAQHFAARPDAPRGAGRRRS' A
#
# COMPACT_ATOMS: atom_id res chain seq x y z
N HIS A 1 -7.03 3.63 -9.95
CA HIS A 1 -6.65 3.85 -8.54
C HIS A 1 -5.16 3.60 -8.41
N ALA A 2 -4.47 4.32 -7.52
CA ALA A 2 -3.09 4.01 -7.17
C ALA A 2 -3.07 2.89 -6.13
N PRO A 3 -2.05 2.02 -6.12
CA PRO A 3 -1.91 1.01 -5.08
C PRO A 3 -1.56 1.66 -3.72
N VAL A 4 -2.06 1.08 -2.62
CA VAL A 4 -1.90 1.60 -1.25
C VAL A 4 -1.36 0.51 -0.32
N VAL A 5 -0.39 0.86 0.53
CA VAL A 5 0.07 0.03 1.66
C VAL A 5 -0.36 0.67 2.97
N GLY A 6 -1.13 -0.06 3.77
CA GLY A 6 -1.48 0.32 5.14
C GLY A 6 -0.44 -0.20 6.13
N VAL A 7 0.05 0.70 6.99
CA VAL A 7 0.93 0.38 8.12
C VAL A 7 0.18 0.72 9.41
N PRO A 8 -0.45 -0.26 10.09
CA PRO A 8 -1.12 0.00 11.35
C PRO A 8 -0.09 0.35 12.43
N THR A 9 -0.38 1.33 13.29
CA THR A 9 0.55 1.80 14.33
C THR A 9 0.20 1.22 15.70
N SER A 10 1.20 0.88 16.52
CA SER A 10 0.95 0.35 17.88
C SER A 10 0.54 1.41 18.91
N ILE A 11 0.45 2.67 18.52
CA ILE A 11 0.02 3.79 19.37
C ILE A 11 -1.46 4.13 19.17
N GLY A 12 -2.13 4.45 20.27
CA GLY A 12 -3.54 4.81 20.32
C GLY A 12 -4.10 4.64 21.73
N TYR A 13 -5.26 5.22 21.99
CA TYR A 13 -5.95 5.10 23.28
C TYR A 13 -7.18 4.19 23.15
N GLY A 14 -7.52 3.49 24.23
CA GLY A 14 -8.70 2.63 24.30
C GLY A 14 -8.42 1.14 24.06
N ARG A 15 -9.49 0.36 23.83
CA ARG A 15 -9.40 -1.10 23.62
C ARG A 15 -8.63 -1.38 22.33
N ALA A 16 -7.82 -2.45 22.34
CA ALA A 16 -6.99 -2.84 21.19
C ALA A 16 -5.93 -1.77 20.83
N GLY A 17 -5.46 -1.02 21.84
CA GLY A 17 -4.52 0.11 21.70
C GLY A 17 -3.09 -0.24 21.33
N ARG A 18 -2.73 -1.53 21.20
CA ARG A 18 -1.42 -1.98 20.68
C ARG A 18 -1.40 -2.11 19.15
N GLY A 19 -2.24 -1.34 18.46
CA GLY A 19 -2.39 -1.35 16.99
C GLY A 19 -3.37 -2.40 16.45
N GLU A 20 -3.95 -3.23 17.31
CA GLU A 20 -4.98 -4.22 16.92
C GLU A 20 -6.23 -3.56 16.36
N ALA A 21 -6.66 -2.41 16.91
CA ALA A 21 -7.80 -1.65 16.40
C ALA A 21 -7.53 -1.17 14.96
N ALA A 22 -6.36 -0.59 14.71
CA ALA A 22 -5.95 -0.11 13.40
C ALA A 22 -5.81 -1.27 12.40
N LEU A 23 -5.16 -2.37 12.80
CA LEU A 23 -5.00 -3.56 11.98
C LEU A 23 -6.36 -4.14 11.56
N ASN A 24 -7.27 -4.34 12.51
CA ASN A 24 -8.61 -4.88 12.23
C ASN A 24 -9.42 -3.93 11.35
N ALA A 25 -9.37 -2.61 11.59
CA ALA A 25 -10.04 -1.63 10.75
C ALA A 25 -9.53 -1.67 9.30
N MET A 26 -8.21 -1.74 9.10
CA MET A 26 -7.61 -1.83 7.76
C MET A 26 -8.07 -3.11 7.04
N LEU A 27 -8.02 -4.26 7.72
CA LEU A 27 -8.41 -5.55 7.15
C LEU A 27 -9.91 -5.65 6.82
N GLN A 28 -10.77 -4.98 7.60
CA GLN A 28 -12.23 -5.01 7.41
C GLN A 28 -12.76 -3.88 6.52
N SER A 29 -11.92 -2.94 6.08
CA SER A 29 -12.36 -1.72 5.37
C SER A 29 -12.95 -1.94 3.97
N CYS A 30 -12.83 -3.15 3.40
CA CYS A 30 -13.17 -3.46 2.01
C CYS A 30 -12.44 -2.60 0.95
N ALA A 31 -11.50 -1.74 1.36
CA ALA A 31 -10.69 -0.97 0.43
C ALA A 31 -9.62 -1.88 -0.21
N PRO A 32 -9.18 -1.60 -1.46
CA PRO A 32 -8.12 -2.37 -2.10
C PRO A 32 -6.74 -1.89 -1.61
N LEU A 33 -6.32 -2.36 -0.44
CA LEU A 33 -4.99 -2.08 0.14
C LEU A 33 -4.24 -3.36 0.55
N ALA A 34 -2.91 -3.30 0.48
CA ALA A 34 -2.05 -4.28 1.15
C ALA A 34 -1.79 -3.81 2.59
N VAL A 35 -1.86 -4.71 3.57
CA VAL A 35 -1.63 -4.38 4.99
C VAL A 35 -0.41 -5.15 5.49
N VAL A 36 0.51 -4.45 6.15
CA VAL A 36 1.68 -5.08 6.80
C VAL A 36 1.46 -5.24 8.30
N ASN A 37 2.41 -5.90 8.96
CA ASN A 37 2.45 -5.98 10.42
C ASN A 37 2.47 -4.60 11.08
N ILE A 38 2.01 -4.54 12.32
CA ILE A 38 2.00 -3.32 13.14
C ILE A 38 3.41 -2.73 13.23
N ASP A 39 3.52 -1.42 12.99
CA ASP A 39 4.75 -0.62 12.94
C ASP A 39 5.81 -1.08 11.90
N ALA A 40 5.47 -1.98 10.98
CA ALA A 40 6.42 -2.55 10.02
C ALA A 40 6.66 -1.62 8.79
N ALA A 41 7.14 -0.40 9.04
CA ALA A 41 7.36 0.60 8.00
C ALA A 41 8.43 0.21 6.97
N VAL A 42 9.50 -0.47 7.39
CA VAL A 42 10.58 -0.90 6.48
C VAL A 42 10.09 -1.98 5.49
N PRO A 43 9.44 -3.08 5.93
CA PRO A 43 8.81 -4.02 5.01
C PRO A 43 7.76 -3.37 4.09
N ALA A 44 6.98 -2.41 4.58
CA ALA A 44 6.02 -1.68 3.75
C ALA A 44 6.68 -0.89 2.61
N ALA A 45 7.77 -0.18 2.91
CA ALA A 45 8.54 0.56 1.92
C ALA A 45 9.17 -0.37 0.88
N LEU A 46 9.75 -1.49 1.31
CA LEU A 46 10.32 -2.50 0.40
C LEU A 46 9.24 -3.14 -0.49
N PHE A 47 8.09 -3.51 0.08
CA PHE A 47 6.97 -4.03 -0.68
C PHE A 47 6.51 -3.03 -1.74
N ALA A 48 6.33 -1.76 -1.37
CA ALA A 48 5.96 -0.69 -2.28
C ALA A 48 7.00 -0.49 -3.39
N ALA A 49 8.29 -0.45 -3.05
CA ALA A 49 9.37 -0.31 -4.03
C ALA A 49 9.41 -1.49 -5.03
N GLN A 50 9.15 -2.72 -4.57
CA GLN A 50 9.16 -3.90 -5.41
C GLN A 50 7.91 -4.05 -6.30
N HIS A 51 6.74 -3.72 -5.76
CA HIS A 51 5.45 -4.04 -6.41
C HIS A 51 4.77 -2.84 -7.04
N PHE A 52 5.07 -1.62 -6.59
CA PHE A 52 4.46 -0.39 -7.12
C PHE A 52 5.35 0.28 -8.16
N ALA A 53 6.61 -0.14 -8.27
CA ALA A 53 7.53 0.26 -9.34
C ALA A 53 7.27 -0.53 -10.65
N ALA A 54 6.04 -0.38 -11.16
CA ALA A 54 5.67 -0.64 -12.54
C ALA A 54 4.40 0.20 -12.78
N ARG A 55 4.50 1.42 -13.31
CA ARG A 55 4.65 1.66 -14.75
C ARG A 55 5.50 2.91 -15.08
N PRO A 56 6.78 2.74 -15.44
CA PRO A 56 7.53 3.72 -16.25
C PRO A 56 7.11 3.75 -17.74
N ASP A 57 6.17 2.91 -18.16
CA ASP A 57 5.95 2.48 -19.54
C ASP A 57 4.47 2.35 -19.96
N ALA A 58 3.58 3.20 -19.43
CA ALA A 58 2.38 3.53 -20.21
C ALA A 58 2.84 4.16 -21.55
N PRO A 59 2.41 3.64 -22.71
CA PRO A 59 3.12 3.85 -23.97
C PRO A 59 3.27 5.35 -24.26
N ARG A 60 4.51 5.82 -24.37
CA ARG A 60 4.78 7.13 -24.98
C ARG A 60 4.36 6.99 -26.43
N GLY A 61 3.22 7.55 -26.79
CA GLY A 61 2.78 7.65 -28.18
C GLY A 61 3.85 8.38 -29.00
N ALA A 62 4.70 7.62 -29.68
CA ALA A 62 5.61 8.12 -30.70
C ALA A 62 5.29 7.32 -31.96
N GLY A 63 4.64 8.01 -32.89
CA GLY A 63 3.95 7.42 -34.03
C GLY A 63 4.84 6.52 -34.87
N ARG A 64 4.43 5.25 -35.01
CA ARG A 64 4.77 4.47 -36.19
C ARG A 64 3.80 4.85 -37.30
N ARG A 65 4.04 5.99 -37.95
CA ARG A 65 3.48 6.26 -39.28
C ARG A 65 4.04 5.16 -40.19
N ARG A 66 3.16 4.28 -40.63
CA ARG A 66 3.44 3.35 -41.72
C ARG A 66 3.20 4.15 -43.01
N SER A 67 4.28 4.42 -43.72
CA SER A 67 4.28 4.80 -45.15
C SER A 67 4.60 3.56 -45.96
#